data_AF-A0A2S5Z6W5-F1
#
_entry.id   AF-A0A2S5Z6W5-F1
#
_cell.length_a   1.000
_cell.length_b   1.000
_cell.length_c   1.000
_cell.angle_alpha   90.00
_cell.angle_beta   90.00
_cell.angle_gamma   90.00
#
_symmetry.space_group_name_H-M   'P 1'
#
loop_
_entity.id
_entity.type
_entity.pdbx_description
1 polymer ?
#
loop_
_entity_poly.entity_id
_entity_poly.type
_entity_poly.pdbx_seq_one_letter_code
_entity_poly.pdbx_strand_id
1 'polypeptide(L)'
;MNKKAGLKAALGGAKKENTEAKVASKPVVTAATGELCRVLISSIRPDPNQPRETFDPEFIKSLARKLQQDGQHTPITVVMTGTNQYKIRNGENRWKAAQEAGWEYIDAIIYEFEPEELTAPEQAEILRKQKSDNDDRRPLTPWEDIKACARYVELSGKKQGEAAEDLDLSKTDLSKRLKIFNGPEEIQNLVRAEALTNLNTLGSLVELWKLDQDYAAAEVQKILEAGQVSSGSEKKYAARVKALKEGAEVPGPKPAKKEPDPQPPKPPTFSAKRVNVAEQGVLEIEDGKGNAMRFKVPKSWKKDWEKIGEALFGGKL
;
A
#
# COMPACT_ATOMS: atom_id res chain seq x y z
N MET A 1 9.83 0.10 -93.53
CA MET A 1 10.33 1.44 -93.93
C MET A 1 9.24 2.49 -93.67
N ASN A 2 9.64 3.63 -93.08
CA ASN A 2 8.96 4.92 -92.87
C ASN A 2 7.55 4.97 -92.21
N LYS A 3 7.33 5.62 -91.05
CA LYS A 3 7.56 7.02 -90.56
C LYS A 3 6.51 8.05 -91.01
N LYS A 4 5.88 8.64 -89.97
CA LYS A 4 5.45 10.05 -89.76
C LYS A 4 4.03 10.50 -90.17
N ALA A 5 3.27 10.86 -89.14
CA ALA A 5 2.54 12.13 -88.94
C ALA A 5 2.50 12.34 -87.40
N GLY A 6 2.90 13.43 -86.73
CA GLY A 6 2.77 14.87 -87.01
C GLY A 6 1.30 15.26 -86.82
N LEU A 7 0.84 16.17 -85.96
CA LEU A 7 1.41 17.14 -85.03
C LEU A 7 0.23 17.64 -84.13
N LYS A 8 0.56 18.08 -82.92
CA LYS A 8 -0.24 18.81 -81.91
C LYS A 8 -1.31 19.80 -82.46
N ALA A 9 -2.43 19.92 -81.73
CA ALA A 9 -2.80 21.08 -80.90
C ALA A 9 -4.32 21.37 -80.89
N ALA A 10 -4.96 21.18 -79.73
CA ALA A 10 -6.10 21.98 -79.30
C ALA A 10 -6.07 22.04 -77.77
N LEU A 11 -5.53 23.13 -77.24
CA LEU A 11 -5.65 23.52 -75.84
C LEU A 11 -7.10 23.94 -75.57
N GLY A 12 -7.69 23.39 -74.51
CA GLY A 12 -8.90 23.92 -73.87
C GLY A 12 -8.80 23.59 -72.37
N GLY A 13 -8.48 24.60 -71.57
CA GLY A 13 -8.10 24.45 -70.17
C GLY A 13 -9.23 23.99 -69.25
N ALA A 14 -8.89 23.10 -68.31
CA ALA A 14 -9.66 22.84 -67.11
C ALA A 14 -8.90 23.42 -65.91
N LYS A 15 -9.56 24.34 -65.21
CA LYS A 15 -9.10 25.01 -63.99
C LYS A 15 -8.77 23.99 -62.89
N LYS A 16 -7.67 24.25 -62.20
CA LYS A 16 -7.34 23.64 -60.90
C LYS A 16 -8.35 24.14 -59.87
N GLU A 17 -9.20 23.26 -59.36
CA GLU A 17 -9.88 23.47 -58.08
C GLU A 17 -9.00 22.90 -56.96
N ASN A 18 -8.72 23.77 -56.01
CA ASN A 18 -7.87 23.57 -54.86
C ASN A 18 -8.72 22.86 -53.79
N THR A 19 -8.52 21.56 -53.60
CA THR A 19 -9.24 20.79 -52.57
C THR A 19 -8.67 21.15 -51.21
N GLU A 20 -9.44 21.95 -50.45
CA GLU A 20 -9.14 22.28 -49.06
C GLU A 20 -9.05 21.02 -48.20
N ALA A 21 -8.11 21.09 -47.27
CA ALA A 21 -7.66 20.01 -46.42
C ALA A 21 -8.79 19.39 -45.60
N LYS A 22 -8.91 18.07 -45.75
CA LYS A 22 -9.68 17.15 -44.90
C LYS A 22 -9.35 17.42 -43.44
N VAL A 23 -10.35 17.88 -42.69
CA VAL A 23 -10.37 17.87 -41.22
C VAL A 23 -9.97 16.48 -40.75
N ALA A 24 -8.96 16.40 -39.90
CA ALA A 24 -8.50 15.17 -39.28
C ALA A 24 -9.66 14.56 -38.46
N SER A 25 -10.35 13.61 -39.07
CA SER A 25 -11.32 12.76 -38.37
C SER A 25 -10.55 12.00 -37.29
N LYS A 26 -10.89 12.26 -36.02
CA LYS A 26 -10.46 11.44 -34.88
C LYS A 26 -10.64 9.95 -35.24
N PRO A 27 -9.72 9.05 -34.84
CA PRO A 27 -9.92 7.63 -35.09
C PRO A 27 -11.21 7.21 -34.39
N VAL A 28 -12.24 6.93 -35.19
CA VAL A 28 -13.42 6.21 -34.74
C VAL A 28 -12.96 4.76 -34.63
N VAL A 29 -12.82 4.27 -33.41
CA VAL A 29 -12.53 2.85 -33.17
C VAL A 29 -13.82 2.09 -33.49
N THR A 30 -13.88 1.50 -34.68
CA THR A 30 -14.95 0.57 -35.08
C THR A 30 -14.42 -0.86 -35.00
N ALA A 31 -14.95 -1.60 -34.02
CA ALA A 31 -15.02 -3.07 -33.90
C ALA A 31 -13.70 -3.88 -33.97
N ALA A 32 -13.26 -4.40 -32.81
CA ALA A 32 -12.92 -5.82 -32.63
C ALA A 32 -12.52 -6.12 -31.17
N THR A 33 -12.93 -7.29 -30.69
CA THR A 33 -12.40 -7.92 -29.48
C THR A 33 -10.94 -8.31 -29.68
N GLY A 34 -10.04 -7.78 -28.85
CA GLY A 34 -8.63 -8.20 -28.83
C GLY A 34 -7.70 -7.44 -29.77
N GLU A 35 -8.15 -6.35 -30.40
CA GLU A 35 -7.28 -5.52 -31.25
C GLU A 35 -6.40 -4.57 -30.42
N LEU A 36 -5.14 -4.45 -30.86
CA LEU A 36 -4.19 -3.46 -30.35
C LEU A 36 -4.55 -2.08 -30.91
N CYS A 37 -4.92 -1.16 -30.05
CA CYS A 37 -5.32 0.20 -30.39
C CYS A 37 -4.55 1.23 -29.57
N ARG A 38 -4.45 2.44 -30.10
CA ARG A 38 -3.88 3.58 -29.39
C ARG A 38 -5.01 4.42 -28.80
N VAL A 39 -5.11 4.45 -27.47
CA VAL A 39 -6.26 5.00 -26.74
C VAL A 39 -5.85 6.25 -25.98
N LEU A 40 -6.74 7.26 -25.97
CA LEU A 40 -6.55 8.47 -25.16
C LEU A 40 -6.48 8.12 -23.68
N ILE A 41 -5.45 8.57 -23.00
CA ILE A 41 -5.29 8.28 -21.56
C ILE A 41 -6.44 8.87 -20.75
N SER A 42 -6.96 10.03 -21.16
CA SER A 42 -8.07 10.74 -20.51
C SER A 42 -9.43 10.04 -20.64
N SER A 43 -9.58 9.10 -21.58
CA SER A 43 -10.81 8.33 -21.75
C SER A 43 -10.82 7.00 -20.97
N ILE A 44 -9.71 6.66 -20.32
CA ILE A 44 -9.56 5.45 -19.52
C ILE A 44 -9.84 5.78 -18.05
N ARG A 45 -10.66 4.95 -17.40
CA ARG A 45 -10.97 5.01 -15.96
C ARG A 45 -10.44 3.76 -15.24
N PRO A 46 -9.97 3.89 -13.99
CA PRO A 46 -9.60 2.73 -13.20
C PRO A 46 -10.85 1.90 -12.89
N ASP A 47 -10.68 0.59 -12.73
CA ASP A 47 -11.73 -0.27 -12.21
C ASP A 47 -11.72 -0.21 -10.68
N PRO A 48 -12.77 0.31 -10.02
CA PRO A 48 -12.83 0.39 -8.56
C PRO A 48 -12.84 -0.98 -7.88
N ASN A 49 -13.00 -2.05 -8.65
CA ASN A 49 -13.09 -3.42 -8.15
C ASN A 49 -11.76 -4.19 -8.22
N GLN A 50 -10.68 -3.55 -8.66
CA GLN A 50 -9.36 -4.17 -8.70
C GLN A 50 -8.91 -4.59 -7.29
N PRO A 51 -8.26 -5.76 -7.15
CA PRO A 51 -7.76 -6.23 -5.87
C PRO A 51 -6.58 -5.40 -5.33
N ARG A 52 -5.84 -4.70 -6.20
CA ARG A 52 -4.75 -3.81 -5.79
C ARG A 52 -5.27 -2.38 -5.59
N GLU A 53 -5.10 -1.86 -4.39
CA GLU A 53 -5.48 -0.51 -3.98
C GLU A 53 -4.26 0.35 -3.63
N THR A 54 -3.13 -0.30 -3.33
CA THR A 54 -1.89 0.32 -2.89
C THR A 54 -0.91 0.44 -4.05
N PHE A 55 -0.49 1.68 -4.31
CA PHE A 55 0.41 2.03 -5.41
C PHE A 55 1.64 2.73 -4.84
N ASP A 56 2.83 2.20 -5.14
CA ASP A 56 4.10 2.79 -4.73
C ASP A 56 4.47 3.94 -5.70
N PRO A 57 4.52 5.20 -5.24
CA PRO A 57 4.83 6.34 -6.09
C PRO A 57 6.21 6.25 -6.75
N GLU A 58 7.22 5.72 -6.05
CA GLU A 58 8.57 5.60 -6.60
C GLU A 58 8.64 4.51 -7.67
N PHE A 59 7.88 3.42 -7.50
CA PHE A 59 7.70 2.41 -8.53
C PHE A 59 7.02 2.98 -9.77
N ILE A 60 5.96 3.78 -9.62
CA ILE A 60 5.27 4.43 -10.74
C ILE A 60 6.21 5.40 -11.47
N LYS A 61 6.97 6.24 -10.76
CA LYS A 61 7.98 7.12 -11.37
C LYS A 61 9.06 6.36 -12.12
N SER A 62 9.52 5.24 -11.57
CA SER A 62 10.47 4.35 -12.24
C SER A 62 9.91 3.79 -13.54
N LEU A 63 8.66 3.33 -13.51
CA LEU A 63 7.97 2.83 -14.70
C LEU A 63 7.73 3.95 -15.74
N ALA A 64 7.42 5.16 -15.30
CA ALA A 64 7.25 6.34 -16.16
C ALA A 64 8.55 6.68 -16.91
N ARG A 65 9.70 6.69 -16.21
CA ARG A 65 11.02 6.85 -16.84
C ARG A 65 11.28 5.76 -17.88
N LYS A 66 10.93 4.51 -17.57
CA LYS A 66 11.09 3.39 -18.50
C LYS A 66 10.21 3.54 -19.74
N LEU A 67 8.95 3.97 -19.58
CA LEU A 67 8.07 4.27 -20.71
C LEU A 67 8.68 5.37 -21.60
N GLN A 68 9.25 6.42 -21.02
CA GLN A 68 9.90 7.49 -21.80
C GLN A 68 11.15 7.01 -22.55
N GLN A 69 11.91 6.07 -21.99
CA GLN A 69 13.16 5.55 -22.58
C GLN A 69 12.90 4.50 -23.67
N ASP A 70 12.08 3.49 -23.34
CA ASP A 70 11.96 2.26 -24.13
C ASP A 70 10.60 2.16 -24.86
N GLY A 71 9.68 3.08 -24.57
CA GLY A 71 8.30 2.99 -25.02
C GLY A 71 7.50 1.94 -24.25
N GLN A 72 6.33 1.58 -24.80
CA GLN A 72 5.44 0.60 -24.20
C GLN A 72 5.63 -0.77 -24.86
N HIS A 73 6.27 -1.71 -24.16
CA HIS A 73 6.45 -3.07 -24.68
C HIS A 73 5.20 -3.95 -24.57
N THR A 74 4.40 -3.76 -23.51
CA THR A 74 3.21 -4.56 -23.28
C THR A 74 1.99 -3.64 -23.24
N PRO A 75 0.97 -3.88 -24.08
CA PRO A 75 -0.27 -3.11 -24.06
C PRO A 75 -1.04 -3.33 -22.75
N ILE A 76 -1.77 -2.31 -22.30
CA ILE A 76 -2.77 -2.49 -21.24
C ILE A 76 -3.98 -3.22 -21.81
N THR A 77 -4.85 -3.77 -20.96
CA THR A 77 -6.14 -4.29 -21.43
C THR A 77 -7.26 -3.43 -20.86
N VAL A 78 -8.22 -3.09 -21.71
CA VAL A 78 -9.36 -2.25 -21.35
C VAL A 78 -10.65 -2.83 -21.87
N VAL A 79 -11.75 -2.49 -21.21
CA VAL A 79 -13.10 -2.84 -21.63
C VAL A 79 -13.82 -1.55 -22.05
N MET A 80 -14.52 -1.58 -23.19
CA MET A 80 -15.36 -0.45 -23.60
C MET A 80 -16.56 -0.32 -22.67
N THR A 81 -16.81 0.90 -22.19
CA THR A 81 -17.95 1.26 -21.30
C THR A 81 -18.89 2.29 -21.94
N GLY A 82 -18.55 2.78 -23.13
CA GLY A 82 -19.32 3.76 -23.88
C GLY A 82 -18.54 4.20 -25.11
N THR A 83 -19.09 5.16 -25.86
CA THR A 83 -18.41 5.72 -27.03
C THR A 83 -17.10 6.38 -26.63
N ASN A 84 -15.97 5.80 -27.05
CA ASN A 84 -14.62 6.23 -26.68
C ASN A 84 -14.40 6.34 -25.16
N GLN A 85 -15.06 5.50 -24.35
CA GLN A 85 -14.86 5.42 -22.91
C GLN A 85 -14.45 4.01 -22.51
N TYR A 86 -13.44 3.90 -21.64
CA TYR A 86 -12.80 2.63 -21.33
C TYR A 86 -12.59 2.48 -19.83
N LYS A 87 -12.69 1.24 -19.35
CA LYS A 87 -12.34 0.84 -17.99
C LYS A 87 -11.11 -0.08 -18.02
N ILE A 88 -10.16 0.14 -17.12
CA ILE A 88 -8.95 -0.69 -17.02
C ILE A 88 -9.33 -2.10 -16.56
N ARG A 89 -8.90 -3.10 -17.30
CA ARG A 89 -9.00 -4.51 -16.90
C ARG A 89 -7.68 -5.03 -16.34
N ASN A 90 -6.56 -4.72 -16.99
CA ASN A 90 -5.21 -5.02 -16.52
C ASN A 90 -4.22 -3.93 -16.96
N GLY A 91 -3.22 -3.65 -16.14
CA GLY A 91 -2.15 -2.71 -16.43
C GLY A 91 -2.31 -1.33 -15.79
N GLU A 92 -3.02 -1.22 -14.67
CA GLU A 92 -3.24 0.07 -14.00
C GLU A 92 -1.94 0.81 -13.66
N ASN A 93 -0.89 0.11 -13.21
CA ASN A 93 0.42 0.73 -12.98
C ASN A 93 1.01 1.35 -14.25
N ARG A 94 0.83 0.71 -15.41
CA ARG A 94 1.32 1.22 -16.71
C ARG A 94 0.52 2.43 -17.16
N TRP A 95 -0.80 2.42 -16.94
CA TRP A 95 -1.64 3.58 -17.21
C TRP A 95 -1.27 4.78 -16.32
N LYS A 96 -1.10 4.57 -14.99
CA LYS A 96 -0.63 5.61 -14.07
C LYS A 96 0.76 6.13 -14.43
N ALA A 97 1.67 5.23 -14.81
CA ALA A 97 3.01 5.62 -15.26
C ALA A 97 2.98 6.41 -16.58
N ALA A 98 2.09 6.07 -17.51
CA ALA A 98 1.92 6.83 -18.75
C ALA A 98 1.33 8.23 -18.49
N GLN A 99 0.40 8.36 -17.52
CA GLN A 99 -0.07 9.65 -17.02
C GLN A 99 1.09 10.48 -16.43
N GLU A 100 1.88 9.89 -15.53
CA GLU A 100 3.05 10.53 -14.91
C GLU A 100 4.11 10.93 -15.96
N ALA A 101 4.28 10.11 -17.01
CA ALA A 101 5.19 10.38 -18.11
C ALA A 101 4.70 11.50 -19.06
N GLY A 102 3.47 11.99 -18.89
CA GLY A 102 2.86 13.03 -19.73
C GLY A 102 2.40 12.54 -21.10
N TRP A 103 2.10 11.25 -21.26
CA TRP A 103 1.63 10.71 -22.53
C TRP A 103 0.17 11.12 -22.79
N GLU A 104 -0.16 11.37 -24.07
CA GLU A 104 -1.55 11.64 -24.49
C GLU A 104 -2.29 10.33 -24.82
N TYR A 105 -1.55 9.35 -25.35
CA TYR A 105 -2.08 8.06 -25.78
C TYR A 105 -1.26 6.90 -25.22
N ILE A 106 -1.93 5.77 -25.00
CA ILE A 106 -1.33 4.50 -24.56
C ILE A 106 -1.81 3.35 -25.45
N ASP A 107 -0.96 2.37 -25.69
CA ASP A 107 -1.32 1.16 -26.43
C ASP A 107 -2.14 0.23 -25.53
N ALA A 108 -3.32 -0.16 -26.01
CA ALA A 108 -4.29 -0.94 -25.27
C ALA A 108 -4.94 -2.00 -26.17
N ILE A 109 -5.15 -3.18 -25.62
CA ILE A 109 -6.02 -4.20 -26.21
C ILE A 109 -7.43 -3.93 -25.72
N ILE A 110 -8.33 -3.67 -26.67
CA ILE A 110 -9.73 -3.34 -26.38
C ILE A 110 -10.56 -4.62 -26.41
N TYR A 111 -11.26 -4.88 -25.31
CA TYR A 111 -12.31 -5.90 -25.24
C TYR A 111 -13.67 -5.21 -25.37
N GLU A 112 -14.53 -5.77 -26.20
CA GLU A 112 -15.94 -5.36 -26.26
C GLU A 112 -16.64 -5.74 -24.96
N PHE A 113 -17.59 -4.91 -24.56
CA PHE A 113 -18.64 -5.14 -23.55
C PHE A 113 -18.32 -6.20 -22.48
N GLU A 114 -17.98 -5.75 -21.27
CA GLU A 114 -18.59 -6.41 -20.11
C GLU A 114 -20.08 -6.04 -20.14
N PRO A 115 -21.01 -6.98 -19.88
CA PRO A 115 -22.41 -6.63 -19.64
C PRO A 115 -22.50 -5.42 -18.71
N GLU A 116 -23.41 -4.48 -18.99
CA GLU A 116 -23.63 -3.27 -18.18
C GLU A 116 -23.81 -3.60 -16.69
N GLU A 117 -24.33 -4.80 -16.40
CA GLU A 117 -24.29 -5.44 -15.09
C GLU A 117 -23.68 -6.84 -15.21
N LEU A 118 -22.40 -6.97 -14.85
CA LEU A 118 -21.81 -8.28 -14.59
C LEU A 118 -22.55 -8.93 -13.43
N THR A 119 -22.97 -10.18 -13.61
CA THR A 119 -23.50 -10.98 -12.50
C THR A 119 -22.42 -11.16 -11.43
N ALA A 120 -22.81 -11.34 -10.16
CA ALA A 120 -21.85 -11.53 -9.09
C ALA A 120 -20.83 -12.66 -9.36
N PRO A 121 -21.22 -13.84 -9.91
CA PRO A 121 -20.25 -14.88 -10.28
C PRO A 121 -19.26 -14.47 -11.38
N GLU A 122 -19.67 -13.66 -12.35
CA GLU A 122 -18.76 -13.15 -13.39
C GLU A 122 -17.75 -12.16 -12.80
N GLN A 123 -18.19 -11.29 -11.89
CA GLN A 123 -17.29 -10.41 -11.14
C GLN A 123 -16.29 -11.22 -10.29
N ALA A 124 -16.73 -12.34 -9.69
CA ALA A 124 -15.86 -13.23 -8.94
C ALA A 124 -14.77 -13.83 -9.82
N GLU A 125 -15.11 -14.28 -11.03
CA GLU A 125 -14.12 -14.85 -11.97
C GLU A 125 -13.13 -13.80 -12.47
N ILE A 126 -13.57 -12.55 -12.71
CA ILE A 126 -12.68 -11.43 -13.03
C ILE A 126 -11.72 -11.16 -11.87
N LEU A 127 -12.24 -11.06 -10.64
CA LEU A 127 -11.44 -10.81 -9.43
C LEU A 127 -10.41 -11.93 -9.21
N ARG A 128 -10.81 -13.20 -9.41
CA ARG A 128 -9.92 -14.36 -9.31
C ARG A 128 -8.76 -14.26 -10.30
N LYS A 129 -9.04 -13.96 -11.58
CA LYS A 129 -8.01 -13.77 -12.60
C LYS A 129 -7.08 -12.61 -12.26
N GLN A 130 -7.64 -11.47 -11.85
CA GLN A 130 -6.85 -10.31 -11.44
C GLN A 130 -5.94 -10.64 -10.25
N LYS A 131 -6.44 -11.40 -9.27
CA LYS A 131 -5.62 -11.86 -8.14
C LYS A 131 -4.46 -12.73 -8.62
N SER A 132 -4.74 -13.77 -9.41
CA SER A 132 -3.73 -14.68 -9.96
C SER A 132 -2.66 -13.95 -10.78
N ASP A 133 -3.06 -13.01 -11.64
CA ASP A 133 -2.14 -12.18 -12.44
C ASP A 133 -1.21 -11.30 -11.57
N ASN A 134 -1.64 -10.90 -10.37
CA ASN A 134 -0.80 -10.14 -9.44
C ASN A 134 0.24 -11.05 -8.77
N ASP A 135 -0.14 -12.28 -8.40
CA ASP A 135 0.75 -13.26 -7.76
C ASP A 135 1.99 -13.55 -8.62
N ASP A 136 1.85 -13.58 -9.96
CA ASP A 136 2.93 -13.80 -10.92
C ASP A 136 3.84 -12.57 -11.17
N ARG A 137 3.49 -11.39 -10.64
CA ARG A 137 4.21 -10.14 -10.90
C ARG A 137 4.79 -9.53 -9.62
N ARG A 138 3.95 -8.79 -8.92
CA ARG A 138 4.21 -8.23 -7.60
C ARG A 138 3.02 -8.66 -6.78
N PRO A 139 3.19 -9.43 -5.69
CA PRO A 139 2.07 -9.89 -4.92
C PRO A 139 1.24 -8.72 -4.40
N LEU A 140 -0.05 -8.99 -4.16
CA LEU A 140 -0.91 -8.10 -3.38
C LEU A 140 -0.33 -7.93 -1.98
N THR A 141 -0.60 -6.80 -1.35
CA THR A 141 -0.34 -6.66 0.09
C THR A 141 -1.18 -7.70 0.86
N PRO A 142 -0.76 -8.11 2.08
CA PRO A 142 -1.51 -9.08 2.87
C PRO A 142 -2.97 -8.69 3.09
N TRP A 143 -3.26 -7.39 3.25
CA TRP A 143 -4.62 -6.91 3.40
C TRP A 143 -5.44 -7.00 2.10
N GLU A 144 -4.86 -6.59 0.98
CA GLU A 144 -5.50 -6.71 -0.35
C GLU A 144 -5.84 -8.16 -0.70
N ASP A 145 -4.93 -9.09 -0.41
CA ASP A 145 -5.12 -10.52 -0.62
C ASP A 145 -6.27 -11.08 0.25
N ILE A 146 -6.32 -10.72 1.54
CA ILE A 146 -7.42 -11.07 2.44
C ILE A 146 -8.77 -10.52 1.94
N LYS A 147 -8.79 -9.24 1.55
CA LYS A 147 -9.99 -8.55 1.04
C LYS A 147 -10.48 -9.19 -0.26
N ALA A 148 -9.57 -9.50 -1.18
CA ALA A 148 -9.88 -10.17 -2.44
C ALA A 148 -10.48 -11.57 -2.20
N CYS A 149 -9.93 -12.36 -1.26
CA CYS A 149 -10.49 -13.65 -0.88
C CYS A 149 -11.91 -13.52 -0.32
N ALA A 150 -12.14 -12.57 0.60
CA ALA A 150 -13.46 -12.36 1.19
C ALA A 150 -14.49 -11.95 0.14
N ARG A 151 -14.13 -11.00 -0.71
CA ARG A 151 -14.96 -10.53 -1.82
C ARG A 151 -15.26 -11.65 -2.83
N TYR A 152 -14.28 -12.50 -3.15
CA TYR A 152 -14.50 -13.65 -4.03
C TYR A 152 -15.55 -14.62 -3.47
N VAL A 153 -15.46 -14.94 -2.17
CA VAL A 153 -16.43 -15.83 -1.51
C VAL A 153 -17.83 -15.24 -1.55
N GLU A 154 -17.97 -13.94 -1.30
CA GLU A 154 -19.25 -13.22 -1.38
C GLU A 154 -19.84 -13.25 -2.79
N LEU A 155 -19.04 -12.84 -3.79
CA LEU A 155 -19.48 -12.70 -5.18
C LEU A 155 -19.77 -14.05 -5.85
N SER A 156 -18.97 -15.07 -5.56
CA SER A 156 -19.13 -16.40 -6.17
C SER A 156 -20.33 -17.17 -5.62
N GLY A 157 -20.75 -16.90 -4.38
CA GLY A 157 -21.77 -17.66 -3.66
C GLY A 157 -21.39 -19.12 -3.39
N LYS A 158 -20.15 -19.51 -3.68
CA LYS A 158 -19.65 -20.89 -3.52
C LYS A 158 -19.41 -21.23 -2.07
N LYS A 159 -19.46 -22.53 -1.74
CA LYS A 159 -19.06 -22.98 -0.40
C LYS A 159 -17.57 -22.72 -0.21
N GLN A 160 -17.16 -22.49 1.04
CA GLN A 160 -15.77 -22.18 1.38
C GLN A 160 -14.76 -23.24 0.90
N GLY A 161 -15.16 -24.51 0.76
CA GLY A 161 -14.28 -25.55 0.19
C GLY A 161 -14.00 -25.32 -1.30
N GLU A 162 -15.05 -25.13 -2.09
CA GLU A 162 -14.99 -24.87 -3.53
C GLU A 162 -14.26 -23.55 -3.81
N ALA A 163 -14.58 -22.50 -3.05
CA ALA A 163 -13.92 -21.20 -3.19
C ALA A 163 -12.43 -21.26 -2.82
N ALA A 164 -12.03 -22.14 -1.90
CA ALA A 164 -10.62 -22.33 -1.57
C ALA A 164 -9.89 -23.02 -2.74
N GLU A 165 -10.50 -24.04 -3.35
CA GLU A 165 -9.96 -24.71 -4.54
C GLU A 165 -9.83 -23.74 -5.72
N ASP A 166 -10.83 -22.90 -5.98
CA ASP A 166 -10.75 -21.91 -7.06
C ASP A 166 -9.59 -20.92 -6.86
N LEU A 167 -9.32 -20.54 -5.61
CA LEU A 167 -8.28 -19.57 -5.26
C LEU A 167 -6.89 -20.20 -5.06
N ASP A 168 -6.73 -21.50 -5.33
CA ASP A 168 -5.51 -22.27 -5.08
C ASP A 168 -5.04 -22.21 -3.61
N LEU A 169 -5.99 -22.22 -2.67
CA LEU A 169 -5.75 -22.16 -1.23
C LEU A 169 -6.24 -23.42 -0.52
N SER A 170 -5.65 -23.73 0.63
CA SER A 170 -6.26 -24.71 1.53
C SER A 170 -7.52 -24.11 2.18
N LYS A 171 -8.55 -24.94 2.43
CA LYS A 171 -9.75 -24.52 3.18
C LYS A 171 -9.42 -23.84 4.51
N THR A 172 -8.39 -24.36 5.20
CA THR A 172 -7.87 -23.81 6.46
C THR A 172 -7.28 -22.41 6.28
N ASP A 173 -6.55 -22.18 5.18
CA ASP A 173 -5.96 -20.86 4.90
C ASP A 173 -7.03 -19.82 4.58
N LEU A 174 -7.97 -20.16 3.68
CA LEU A 174 -9.11 -19.29 3.37
C LEU A 174 -9.90 -18.97 4.65
N SER A 175 -10.10 -19.96 5.53
CA SER A 175 -10.78 -19.74 6.81
C SER A 175 -10.10 -18.70 7.69
N LYS A 176 -8.76 -18.67 7.72
CA LYS A 176 -8.01 -17.71 8.52
C LYS A 176 -8.15 -16.30 7.96
N ARG A 177 -8.02 -16.16 6.63
CA ARG A 177 -8.20 -14.87 5.93
C ARG A 177 -9.60 -14.30 6.19
N LEU A 178 -10.65 -15.12 5.99
CA LEU A 178 -12.04 -14.71 6.25
C LEU A 178 -12.27 -14.33 7.72
N LYS A 179 -11.65 -15.04 8.65
CA LYS A 179 -11.75 -14.72 10.07
C LYS A 179 -11.12 -13.37 10.42
N ILE A 180 -10.04 -13.00 9.75
CA ILE A 180 -9.37 -11.70 9.93
C ILE A 180 -10.20 -10.59 9.28
N PHE A 181 -10.69 -10.82 8.05
CA PHE A 181 -11.56 -9.89 7.34
C PHE A 181 -12.84 -9.54 8.12
N ASN A 182 -13.47 -10.55 8.74
CA ASN A 182 -14.65 -10.37 9.59
C ASN A 182 -14.30 -10.05 11.06
N GLY A 183 -13.03 -9.78 11.35
CA GLY A 183 -12.53 -9.47 12.69
C GLY A 183 -12.67 -7.99 13.03
N PRO A 184 -12.30 -7.60 14.27
CA PRO A 184 -12.23 -6.21 14.71
C PRO A 184 -11.35 -5.33 13.80
N GLU A 185 -11.76 -4.08 13.60
CA GLU A 185 -11.09 -3.09 12.74
C GLU A 185 -9.65 -2.83 13.18
N GLU A 186 -9.39 -2.84 14.48
CA GLU A 186 -8.08 -2.65 15.08
C GLU A 186 -7.10 -3.76 14.67
N ILE A 187 -7.60 -4.99 14.49
CA ILE A 187 -6.79 -6.11 14.02
C ILE A 187 -6.60 -6.05 12.51
N GLN A 188 -7.62 -5.62 11.75
CA GLN A 188 -7.48 -5.37 10.31
C GLN A 188 -6.42 -4.29 10.04
N ASN A 189 -6.38 -3.24 10.88
CA ASN A 189 -5.38 -2.18 10.82
C ASN A 189 -3.94 -2.67 11.02
N LEU A 190 -3.72 -3.70 11.85
CA LEU A 190 -2.40 -4.32 11.97
C LEU A 190 -1.90 -4.90 10.65
N VAL A 191 -2.82 -5.49 9.87
CA VAL A 191 -2.50 -6.08 8.56
C VAL A 191 -2.28 -5.00 7.52
N ARG A 192 -3.12 -3.96 7.51
CA ARG A 192 -2.99 -2.80 6.60
C ARG A 192 -1.68 -2.05 6.80
N ALA A 193 -1.25 -1.89 8.04
CA ALA A 193 0.03 -1.29 8.38
C ALA A 193 1.22 -2.25 8.19
N GLU A 194 0.98 -3.49 7.77
CA GLU A 194 1.96 -4.58 7.66
C GLU A 194 2.75 -4.86 8.97
N ALA A 195 2.27 -4.36 10.12
CA ALA A 195 2.90 -4.57 11.43
C ALA A 195 2.76 -6.03 11.91
N LEU A 196 1.76 -6.75 11.41
CA LEU A 196 1.58 -8.17 11.65
C LEU A 196 0.88 -8.85 10.46
N THR A 197 1.52 -9.87 9.88
CA THR A 197 1.03 -10.58 8.69
C THR A 197 0.78 -12.08 8.93
N ASN A 198 1.24 -12.63 10.06
CA ASN A 198 1.03 -14.04 10.39
C ASN A 198 -0.46 -14.32 10.67
N LEU A 199 -1.11 -15.04 9.76
CA LEU A 199 -2.55 -15.34 9.80
C LEU A 199 -2.97 -16.12 11.05
N ASN A 200 -2.09 -16.98 11.61
CA ASN A 200 -2.41 -17.70 12.85
C ASN A 200 -2.46 -16.73 14.03
N THR A 201 -1.44 -15.88 14.15
CA THR A 201 -1.32 -14.88 15.23
C THR A 201 -2.48 -13.89 15.17
N LEU A 202 -2.80 -13.38 13.98
CA LEU A 202 -3.95 -12.50 13.75
C LEU A 202 -5.26 -13.21 14.13
N GLY A 203 -5.44 -14.47 13.71
CA GLY A 203 -6.59 -15.28 14.09
C GLY A 203 -6.70 -15.49 15.60
N SER A 204 -5.59 -15.65 16.33
CA SER A 204 -5.60 -15.70 17.79
C SER A 204 -6.00 -14.37 18.41
N LEU A 205 -5.52 -13.24 17.87
CA LEU A 205 -5.95 -11.91 18.33
C LEU A 205 -7.45 -11.69 18.11
N VAL A 206 -8.01 -12.12 16.97
CA VAL A 206 -9.46 -12.03 16.71
C VAL A 206 -10.26 -12.84 17.74
N GLU A 207 -9.75 -14.02 18.14
CA GLU A 207 -10.39 -14.81 19.20
C GLU A 207 -10.23 -14.17 20.58
N LEU A 208 -9.04 -13.64 20.89
CA LEU A 208 -8.82 -12.92 22.14
C LEU A 208 -9.73 -11.71 22.24
N TRP A 209 -9.93 -10.96 21.17
CA TRP A 209 -10.82 -9.79 21.19
C TRP A 209 -12.24 -10.15 21.63
N LYS A 210 -12.71 -11.35 21.29
CA LYS A 210 -14.04 -11.85 21.69
C LYS A 210 -14.09 -12.34 23.13
N LEU A 211 -12.97 -12.85 23.66
CA LEU A 211 -12.91 -13.47 24.99
C LEU A 211 -12.42 -12.50 26.08
N ASP A 212 -11.57 -11.55 25.70
CA ASP A 212 -10.84 -10.63 26.57
C ASP A 212 -10.40 -9.41 25.75
N GLN A 213 -11.36 -8.52 25.50
CA GLN A 213 -11.21 -7.36 24.63
C GLN A 213 -10.13 -6.41 25.13
N ASP A 214 -10.08 -6.14 26.44
CA ASP A 214 -9.12 -5.20 27.03
C ASP A 214 -7.67 -5.66 26.83
N TYR A 215 -7.42 -6.96 27.05
CA TYR A 215 -6.11 -7.53 26.79
C TYR A 215 -5.74 -7.47 25.30
N ALA A 216 -6.67 -7.81 24.42
CA ALA A 216 -6.44 -7.79 22.98
C ALA A 216 -6.14 -6.37 22.49
N ALA A 217 -6.93 -5.38 22.91
CA ALA A 217 -6.75 -3.97 22.56
C ALA A 217 -5.38 -3.44 23.02
N ALA A 218 -4.99 -3.73 24.28
CA ALA A 218 -3.70 -3.31 24.81
C ALA A 218 -2.52 -3.92 24.02
N GLU A 219 -2.68 -5.15 23.52
CA GLU A 219 -1.63 -5.81 22.76
C GLU A 219 -1.58 -5.34 21.29
N VAL A 220 -2.73 -5.08 20.67
CA VAL A 220 -2.81 -4.43 19.36
C VAL A 220 -2.11 -3.07 19.39
N GLN A 221 -2.37 -2.26 20.42
CA GLN A 221 -1.71 -0.97 20.57
C GLN A 221 -0.18 -1.10 20.67
N LYS A 222 0.32 -2.05 21.47
CA LYS A 222 1.77 -2.31 21.55
C LYS A 222 2.38 -2.72 20.22
N ILE A 223 1.67 -3.54 19.43
CA ILE A 223 2.16 -3.97 18.10
C ILE A 223 2.23 -2.76 17.15
N LEU A 224 1.21 -1.89 17.17
CA LEU A 224 1.21 -0.66 16.38
C LEU A 224 2.36 0.28 16.76
N GLU A 225 2.60 0.48 18.06
CA GLU A 225 3.68 1.33 18.58
C GLU A 225 5.07 0.77 18.25
N ALA A 226 5.25 -0.55 18.36
CA ALA A 226 6.53 -1.21 18.06
C ALA A 226 6.74 -1.46 16.55
N GLY A 227 5.68 -1.35 15.74
CA GLY A 227 5.66 -1.71 14.31
C GLY A 227 5.84 -3.20 14.02
N GLN A 228 5.91 -4.05 15.04
CA GLN A 228 6.11 -5.49 14.90
C GLN A 228 5.63 -6.24 16.14
N VAL A 229 5.34 -7.53 15.97
CA VAL A 229 5.02 -8.42 17.09
C VAL A 229 6.30 -8.81 17.84
N SER A 230 6.28 -8.72 19.17
CA SER A 230 7.42 -9.17 19.98
C SER A 230 7.59 -10.69 19.92
N SER A 231 8.85 -11.14 19.93
CA SER A 231 9.18 -12.57 19.92
C SER A 231 8.47 -13.32 21.05
N GLY A 232 7.83 -14.45 20.71
CA GLY A 232 7.07 -15.29 21.65
C GLY A 232 5.62 -14.86 21.89
N SER A 233 5.21 -13.67 21.46
CA SER A 233 3.81 -13.23 21.60
C SER A 233 2.82 -14.11 20.84
N GLU A 234 3.23 -14.69 19.71
CA GLU A 234 2.38 -15.60 18.92
C GLU A 234 1.91 -16.81 19.75
N LYS A 235 2.86 -17.48 20.42
CA LYS A 235 2.57 -18.61 21.31
C LYS A 235 1.74 -18.17 22.51
N LYS A 236 2.04 -16.98 23.05
CA LYS A 236 1.32 -16.40 24.19
C LYS A 236 -0.15 -16.16 23.87
N TYR A 237 -0.47 -15.64 22.69
CA TYR A 237 -1.86 -15.39 22.29
C TYR A 237 -2.63 -16.70 22.16
N ALA A 238 -2.08 -17.66 21.43
CA ALA A 238 -2.70 -18.98 21.25
C ALA A 238 -2.92 -19.71 22.60
N ALA A 239 -1.93 -19.65 23.50
CA ALA A 239 -2.05 -20.23 24.85
C ALA A 239 -3.13 -19.54 25.69
N ARG A 240 -3.22 -18.20 25.64
CA ARG A 240 -4.25 -17.44 26.37
C ARG A 240 -5.65 -17.75 25.85
N VAL A 241 -5.84 -17.83 24.54
CA VAL A 241 -7.11 -18.25 23.93
C VAL A 241 -7.53 -19.62 24.46
N LYS A 242 -6.61 -20.58 24.47
CA LYS A 242 -6.89 -21.93 24.96
C LYS A 242 -7.30 -21.91 26.43
N ALA A 243 -6.54 -21.23 27.28
CA ALA A 243 -6.82 -21.11 28.71
C ALA A 243 -8.20 -20.48 28.97
N LEU A 244 -8.55 -19.39 28.28
CA LEU A 244 -9.85 -18.72 28.41
C LEU A 244 -11.01 -19.61 27.97
N LYS A 245 -10.85 -20.38 26.89
CA LYS A 245 -11.87 -21.36 26.45
C LYS A 245 -12.07 -22.51 27.44
N GLU A 246 -11.03 -22.87 28.17
CA GLU A 246 -11.05 -23.88 29.24
C GLU A 246 -11.55 -23.31 30.58
N GLY A 247 -11.95 -22.03 30.62
CA GLY A 247 -12.48 -21.37 31.82
C GLY A 247 -11.42 -20.96 32.85
N ALA A 248 -10.15 -20.94 32.47
CA ALA A 248 -9.06 -20.54 33.36
C ALA A 248 -9.06 -19.01 33.57
N GLU A 249 -8.82 -18.59 34.81
CA GLU A 249 -8.59 -17.20 35.15
C GLU A 249 -7.19 -16.78 34.71
N VAL A 250 -7.10 -15.78 33.85
CA VAL A 250 -5.83 -15.33 33.26
C VAL A 250 -5.51 -13.90 33.71
N PRO A 251 -4.24 -13.57 34.03
CA PRO A 251 -3.87 -12.22 34.44
C PRO A 251 -4.22 -11.19 33.36
N GLY A 252 -4.75 -10.03 33.76
CA GLY A 252 -5.09 -8.94 32.86
C GLY A 252 -3.90 -8.34 32.08
N PRO A 253 -4.14 -7.32 31.24
CA PRO A 253 -3.08 -6.70 30.45
C PRO A 253 -1.95 -6.18 31.35
N LYS A 254 -0.71 -6.63 31.10
CA LYS A 254 0.47 -6.06 31.75
C LYS A 254 0.64 -4.62 31.27
N PRO A 255 0.82 -3.64 32.18
CA PRO A 255 1.14 -2.28 31.79
C PRO A 255 2.40 -2.27 30.93
N ALA A 256 2.44 -1.40 29.92
CA ALA A 256 3.63 -1.21 29.10
C ALA A 256 4.83 -0.98 30.04
N LYS A 257 5.91 -1.74 29.84
CA LYS A 257 7.17 -1.43 30.54
C LYS A 257 7.54 -0.02 30.11
N LYS A 258 7.49 0.94 31.05
CA LYS A 258 8.14 2.23 30.84
C LYS A 258 9.58 1.92 30.42
N GLU A 259 10.03 2.53 29.32
CA GLU A 259 11.45 2.51 28.98
C GLU A 259 12.24 2.83 30.25
N PRO A 260 13.30 2.07 30.57
CA PRO A 260 14.12 2.40 31.72
C PRO A 260 14.55 3.85 31.57
N ASP A 261 14.30 4.65 32.61
CA ASP A 261 14.70 6.06 32.66
C ASP A 261 16.15 6.14 32.15
N PRO A 262 16.46 7.00 31.15
CA PRO A 262 17.82 7.07 30.61
C PRO A 262 18.79 7.17 31.79
N GLN A 263 19.68 6.19 31.92
CA GLN A 263 20.68 6.23 32.98
C GLN A 263 21.47 7.53 32.82
N PRO A 264 21.68 8.29 33.91
CA PRO A 264 22.44 9.51 33.78
C PRO A 264 23.81 9.24 33.16
N PRO A 265 24.27 10.09 32.23
CA PRO A 265 25.59 9.94 31.66
C PRO A 265 26.57 9.87 32.83
N LYS A 266 27.51 8.92 32.77
CA LYS A 266 28.54 8.79 33.80
C LYS A 266 29.14 10.18 34.02
N PRO A 267 29.16 10.70 35.26
CA PRO A 267 29.64 12.05 35.50
C PRO A 267 31.06 12.16 34.94
N PRO A 268 31.39 13.25 34.22
CA PRO A 268 32.77 13.52 33.86
C PRO A 268 33.63 13.47 35.12
N THR A 269 34.84 12.94 35.01
CA THR A 269 35.87 12.88 36.07
C THR A 269 36.32 14.29 36.45
N PHE A 270 35.44 15.05 37.08
CA PHE A 270 35.64 16.44 37.39
C PHE A 270 35.12 16.71 38.79
N SER A 271 36.03 17.08 39.70
CA SER A 271 35.63 17.58 41.02
C SER A 271 35.08 18.99 40.85
N ALA A 272 33.76 19.14 40.86
CA ALA A 272 33.14 20.45 40.92
C ALA A 272 33.43 21.10 42.28
N LYS A 273 33.72 22.40 42.27
CA LYS A 273 33.83 23.20 43.49
C LYS A 273 32.49 23.84 43.84
N ARG A 274 31.72 24.26 42.82
CA ARG A 274 30.37 24.81 42.96
C ARG A 274 29.48 24.32 41.82
N VAL A 275 28.22 24.06 42.14
CA VAL A 275 27.16 23.76 41.16
C VAL A 275 26.11 24.84 41.36
N ASN A 276 25.73 25.54 40.29
CA ASN A 276 24.71 26.58 40.31
C ASN A 276 23.62 26.26 39.29
N VAL A 277 22.40 26.75 39.54
CA VAL A 277 21.34 26.81 38.54
C VAL A 277 21.54 28.08 37.71
N ALA A 278 21.96 27.92 36.45
CA ALA A 278 22.07 29.06 35.54
C ALA A 278 20.69 29.46 35.00
N GLU A 279 19.93 28.49 34.48
CA GLU A 279 18.59 28.69 33.92
C GLU A 279 17.78 27.38 34.05
N GLN A 280 16.46 27.43 33.83
CA GLN A 280 15.57 26.29 34.05
C GLN A 280 15.97 25.06 33.18
N GLY A 281 16.58 24.05 33.82
CA GLY A 281 17.07 22.85 33.15
C GLY A 281 18.49 22.96 32.59
N VAL A 282 19.28 23.95 33.03
CA VAL A 282 20.71 24.06 32.75
C VAL A 282 21.47 24.28 34.06
N LEU A 283 22.34 23.33 34.41
CA LEU A 283 23.29 23.47 35.52
C LEU A 283 24.55 24.14 35.02
N GLU A 284 25.12 25.02 35.81
CA GLU A 284 26.45 25.59 35.59
C GLU A 284 27.40 25.06 36.67
N ILE A 285 28.49 24.45 36.24
CA ILE A 285 29.43 23.73 37.10
C ILE A 285 30.76 24.46 37.04
N GLU A 286 31.21 24.98 38.18
CA GLU A 286 32.46 25.73 38.30
C GLU A 286 33.55 24.87 38.95
N ASP A 287 34.74 24.90 38.35
CA ASP A 287 35.92 24.18 38.81
C ASP A 287 36.73 24.96 39.85
N GLY A 288 37.72 24.29 40.46
CA GLY A 288 38.63 24.93 41.41
C GLY A 288 39.54 26.01 40.83
N LYS A 289 39.57 26.16 39.50
CA LYS A 289 40.40 27.11 38.73
C LYS A 289 39.58 28.27 38.13
N GLY A 290 38.27 28.34 38.39
CA GLY A 290 37.38 29.40 37.92
C GLY A 290 36.77 29.19 36.53
N ASN A 291 36.89 27.99 35.94
CA ASN A 291 36.22 27.66 34.68
C ASN A 291 34.80 27.17 34.95
N ALA A 292 33.82 27.68 34.21
CA ALA A 292 32.42 27.26 34.30
C ALA A 292 31.98 26.50 33.04
N MET A 293 31.27 25.37 33.23
CA MET A 293 30.67 24.58 32.16
C MET A 293 29.16 24.50 32.33
N ARG A 294 28.41 24.59 31.23
CA ARG A 294 26.95 24.47 31.22
C ARG A 294 26.50 23.07 30.80
N PHE A 295 25.71 22.43 31.65
CA PHE A 295 25.16 21.11 31.42
C PHE A 295 23.63 21.18 31.30
N LYS A 296 23.10 20.82 30.12
CA LYS A 296 21.67 20.81 29.87
C LYS A 296 21.04 19.53 30.41
N VAL A 297 20.11 19.68 31.33
CA VAL A 297 19.40 18.56 31.96
C VAL A 297 18.23 18.11 31.07
N PRO A 298 18.10 16.80 30.77
CA PRO A 298 16.96 16.26 30.03
C PRO A 298 15.62 16.61 30.68
N LYS A 299 14.56 16.79 29.87
CA LYS A 299 13.22 17.14 30.36
C LYS A 299 12.67 16.14 31.38
N SER A 300 13.04 14.87 31.28
CA SER A 300 12.65 13.79 32.21
C SER A 300 13.13 14.00 33.64
N TRP A 301 14.23 14.74 33.85
CA TRP A 301 14.83 14.95 35.17
C TRP A 301 14.53 16.33 35.77
N LYS A 302 13.73 17.16 35.09
CA LYS A 302 13.43 18.54 35.52
C LYS A 302 12.84 18.68 36.92
N LYS A 303 12.28 17.62 37.51
CA LYS A 303 11.72 17.66 38.88
C LYS A 303 12.75 17.43 39.98
N ASP A 304 13.85 16.73 39.69
CA ASP A 304 14.85 16.30 40.68
C ASP A 304 16.28 16.76 40.33
N TRP A 305 16.41 17.64 39.34
CA TRP A 305 17.69 18.03 38.74
C TRP A 305 18.67 18.73 39.69
N GLU A 306 18.20 19.43 40.72
CA GLU A 306 19.05 20.02 41.77
C GLU A 306 19.75 18.91 42.58
N LYS A 307 18.99 17.90 43.04
CA LYS A 307 19.52 16.72 43.75
C LYS A 307 20.47 15.90 42.87
N ILE A 308 20.17 15.81 41.58
CA ILE A 308 21.02 15.12 40.60
C ILE A 308 22.33 15.89 40.39
N GLY A 309 22.28 17.22 40.36
CA GLY A 309 23.46 18.08 40.31
C GLY A 309 24.40 17.85 41.49
N GLU A 310 23.86 17.84 42.71
CA GLU A 310 24.63 17.56 43.92
C GLU A 310 25.22 16.14 43.92
N ALA A 311 24.43 15.14 43.51
CA ALA A 311 24.85 13.74 43.51
C ALA A 311 25.90 13.40 42.43
N LEU A 312 25.80 14.00 41.24
CA LEU A 312 26.72 13.73 40.13
C LEU A 312 28.03 14.51 40.24
N PHE A 313 27.99 15.71 40.81
CA PHE A 313 29.13 16.64 40.79
C PHE A 313 29.70 16.96 42.17
N GLY A 314 29.05 16.52 43.26
CA GLY A 314 29.58 16.55 44.62
C GLY A 314 29.65 17.94 45.28
N GLY A 315 29.19 18.98 44.60
CA GLY A 315 29.03 20.32 45.16
C GLY A 315 27.62 20.50 45.73
N LYS A 316 27.50 21.10 46.92
CA LYS A 316 26.20 21.60 47.41
C LYS A 316 25.78 22.79 46.54
N LEU A 317 24.52 22.79 46.13
CA LEU A 317 23.87 23.96 45.52
C LEU A 317 23.62 25.04 46.58
#